data_AF-A0AAN6R799-F1
#
_entry.id   AF-A0AAN6R799-F1
#
_cell.length_a   1.000
_cell.length_b   1.000
_cell.length_c   1.000
_cell.angle_alpha   90.00
_cell.angle_beta   90.00
_cell.angle_gamma   90.00
#
_symmetry.space_group_name_H-M   'P 1'
#
loop_
_entity.id
_entity.type
_entity.pdbx_description
1 polymer ?
#
loop_
_entity_poly.entity_id
_entity_poly.type
_entity_poly.pdbx_seq_one_letter_code
_entity_poly.pdbx_strand_id
1 'polypeptide(L)'
;MSENTPTTVQETPQFSEKHEKMLKTLTAKISTLQSDISKTEALLRDAREKLNTSSPSHSHSHSQSQSTPATNKTPSPLPPKDATAIVQRHIRLLHEYNEIKDVGQGLMGLIAEARGVRYVDVQKGFGIAERD
;
A
#
# COMPACT_ATOMS: atom_id res chain seq x y z
N MET A 1 39.60 -67.53 40.16
CA MET A 1 39.72 -66.81 38.87
C MET A 1 38.34 -66.29 38.57
N SER A 2 38.09 -65.00 38.85
CA SER A 2 36.77 -64.39 38.69
C SER A 2 36.76 -63.63 37.37
N GLU A 3 35.91 -64.05 36.44
CA GLU A 3 35.67 -63.36 35.19
C GLU A 3 34.88 -62.08 35.47
N ASN A 4 35.48 -60.93 35.17
CA ASN A 4 34.82 -59.64 35.19
C ASN A 4 34.29 -59.38 33.76
N THR A 5 32.97 -59.41 33.59
CA THR A 5 32.33 -58.93 32.36
C THR A 5 32.21 -57.41 32.42
N PRO A 6 32.47 -56.67 31.32
CA PRO A 6 32.27 -55.23 31.30
C PRO A 6 30.78 -54.93 31.09
N THR A 7 30.16 -54.39 32.14
CA THR A 7 28.86 -53.72 32.12
C THR A 7 28.82 -52.67 31.00
N THR A 8 27.99 -52.90 29.99
CA THR A 8 27.63 -51.88 28.98
C THR A 8 26.79 -50.82 29.67
N VAL A 9 27.38 -49.66 29.91
CA VAL A 9 26.69 -48.47 30.42
C VAL A 9 25.88 -47.87 29.26
N GLN A 10 24.56 -48.08 29.28
CA GLN A 10 23.63 -47.38 28.40
C GLN A 10 23.48 -45.93 28.87
N GLU A 11 24.20 -45.01 28.24
CA GLU A 11 23.96 -43.57 28.38
C GLU A 11 22.82 -43.11 27.45
N THR A 12 21.67 -42.80 28.07
CA THR A 12 20.68 -41.74 27.71
C THR A 12 20.07 -41.66 26.28
N PRO A 13 18.85 -42.19 26.08
CA PRO A 13 18.03 -41.89 24.89
C PRO A 13 17.15 -40.62 25.01
N GLN A 14 16.92 -40.07 26.21
CA GLN A 14 15.90 -39.03 26.44
C GLN A 14 16.26 -37.63 25.90
N PHE A 15 17.55 -37.26 25.89
CA PHE A 15 18.01 -35.94 25.46
C PHE A 15 17.91 -35.78 23.93
N SER A 16 18.18 -36.86 23.18
CA SER A 16 18.10 -36.92 21.73
C SER A 16 16.67 -36.74 21.21
N GLU A 17 15.68 -37.45 21.78
CA GLU A 17 14.29 -37.35 21.33
C GLU A 17 13.70 -35.95 21.52
N LYS A 18 14.02 -35.27 22.64
CA LYS A 18 13.54 -33.90 22.88
C LYS A 18 14.10 -32.93 21.84
N HIS A 19 15.38 -33.08 21.50
CA HIS A 19 16.03 -32.27 20.47
C HIS A 19 15.45 -32.57 19.09
N GLU A 20 15.20 -33.84 18.75
CA GLU A 20 14.58 -34.24 17.49
C GLU A 20 13.14 -33.71 17.34
N LYS A 21 12.34 -33.79 18.40
CA LYS A 21 10.98 -33.20 18.43
C LYS A 21 11.04 -31.69 18.22
N MET A 22 12.01 -31.01 18.83
CA MET A 22 12.21 -29.57 18.66
C MET A 22 12.62 -29.23 17.21
N LEU A 23 13.54 -29.98 16.61
CA LEU A 23 13.93 -29.81 15.21
C LEU A 23 12.74 -30.01 14.27
N LYS A 24 11.98 -31.08 14.44
CA LYS A 24 10.75 -31.33 13.66
C LYS A 24 9.75 -30.18 13.78
N THR A 25 9.57 -29.67 14.99
CA THR A 25 8.67 -28.53 15.25
C THR A 25 9.17 -27.25 14.57
N LEU A 26 10.48 -26.97 14.62
CA LEU A 26 11.08 -25.81 13.97
C LEU A 26 11.00 -25.90 12.45
N THR A 27 11.31 -27.06 11.87
CA THR A 27 11.18 -27.28 10.42
C THR A 27 9.74 -27.09 9.96
N ALA A 28 8.76 -27.61 10.71
CA ALA A 28 7.35 -27.39 10.41
C ALA A 28 6.99 -25.90 10.46
N LYS A 29 7.43 -25.17 11.48
CA LYS A 29 7.20 -23.71 11.59
C LYS A 29 7.85 -22.93 10.44
N ILE A 30 9.07 -23.28 10.06
CA ILE A 30 9.77 -22.67 8.91
C ILE A 30 8.96 -22.89 7.63
N SER A 31 8.48 -24.12 7.41
CA SER A 31 7.65 -24.44 6.25
C SER A 31 6.34 -23.65 6.25
N THR A 32 5.68 -23.50 7.39
CA THR A 32 4.46 -22.68 7.51
C THR A 32 4.76 -21.22 7.19
N LEU A 33 5.81 -20.65 7.79
CA LEU A 33 6.19 -19.26 7.54
C LEU A 33 6.57 -19.02 6.07
N GLN A 34 7.29 -19.94 5.44
CA GLN A 34 7.63 -19.85 4.01
C GLN A 34 6.38 -19.90 3.12
N SER A 35 5.39 -20.74 3.47
CA SER A 35 4.10 -20.77 2.79
C SER A 35 3.35 -19.44 2.93
N ASP A 36 3.31 -18.87 4.13
CA ASP A 36 2.65 -17.59 4.39
C ASP A 36 3.33 -16.41 3.67
N ILE A 37 4.66 -16.41 3.63
CA ILE A 37 5.43 -15.43 2.83
C ILE A 37 5.06 -15.55 1.35
N SER A 38 5.06 -16.76 0.79
CA SER A 38 4.71 -16.99 -0.62
C SER A 38 3.30 -16.51 -0.94
N LYS A 39 2.34 -16.78 -0.05
CA LYS A 39 0.96 -16.35 -0.20
C LYS A 39 0.83 -14.82 -0.13
N THR A 40 1.50 -14.18 0.82
CA THR A 40 1.45 -12.71 0.99
C THR A 40 2.15 -11.99 -0.17
N GLU A 41 3.25 -12.52 -0.68
CA GLU A 41 3.91 -11.99 -1.88
C GLU A 41 3.03 -12.07 -3.12
N ALA A 42 2.29 -13.17 -3.33
CA ALA A 42 1.38 -13.31 -4.46
C ALA A 42 0.25 -12.26 -4.42
N LEU A 43 -0.36 -12.07 -3.24
CA LEU A 43 -1.39 -11.03 -3.05
C LEU A 43 -0.83 -9.62 -3.26
N LEU A 44 0.40 -9.36 -2.80
CA LEU A 44 1.04 -8.05 -2.99
C LEU A 44 1.32 -7.76 -4.47
N ARG A 45 1.69 -8.78 -5.26
CA ARG A 45 1.88 -8.63 -6.71
C ARG A 45 0.57 -8.26 -7.42
N ASP A 46 -0.52 -8.97 -7.13
CA ASP A 46 -1.85 -8.68 -7.69
C ASP A 46 -2.32 -7.26 -7.33
N ALA A 47 -2.15 -6.85 -6.06
CA ALA A 47 -2.52 -5.50 -5.62
C ALA A 47 -1.72 -4.40 -6.34
N ARG A 48 -0.41 -4.61 -6.55
CA ARG A 48 0.45 -3.66 -7.27
C ARG A 48 0.07 -3.52 -8.74
N GLU A 49 -0.31 -4.63 -9.40
CA GLU A 49 -0.74 -4.61 -10.79
C GLU A 49 -2.01 -3.76 -10.96
N LYS A 50 -2.98 -3.92 -10.05
CA LYS A 50 -4.22 -3.14 -10.03
C LYS A 50 -3.99 -1.64 -9.83
N LEU A 51 -2.99 -1.24 -9.06
CA LEU A 51 -2.62 0.19 -8.87
C LEU A 51 -2.00 0.82 -10.12
N ASN A 52 -1.34 0.03 -10.98
CA ASN A 52 -0.73 0.55 -12.18
C ASN A 52 -1.75 0.84 -13.29
N THR A 53 -2.79 0.01 -13.43
CA THR A 53 -3.82 0.10 -14.47
C THR A 53 -4.95 1.08 -14.17
N SER A 54 -5.20 1.39 -12.90
CA SER A 54 -6.34 2.21 -12.45
C SER A 54 -6.08 3.72 -12.40
N SER A 55 -4.91 4.21 -12.82
CA SER A 55 -4.69 5.67 -12.95
C SER A 55 -5.49 6.21 -14.15
N PRO A 56 -6.46 7.12 -13.95
CA PRO A 56 -7.12 7.80 -15.05
C PRO A 56 -6.09 8.71 -15.72
N SER A 57 -5.69 8.36 -16.93
CA SER A 57 -5.02 9.31 -17.81
C SER A 57 -6.06 10.37 -18.17
N HIS A 58 -6.03 11.53 -17.51
CA HIS A 58 -6.53 12.76 -18.11
C HIS A 58 -5.56 13.18 -19.22
N SER A 59 -5.52 12.38 -20.28
CA SER A 59 -4.93 12.78 -21.56
C SER A 59 -5.96 13.65 -22.26
N HIS A 60 -5.87 14.96 -22.07
CA HIS A 60 -6.40 15.86 -23.09
C HIS A 60 -5.55 15.65 -24.35
N SER A 61 -6.12 14.92 -25.30
CA SER A 61 -5.62 14.82 -26.66
C SER A 61 -5.60 16.22 -27.28
N HIS A 62 -4.43 16.83 -27.34
CA HIS A 62 -4.13 17.83 -28.35
C HIS A 62 -3.04 17.27 -29.25
N SER A 63 -3.42 16.93 -30.48
CA SER A 63 -2.54 16.43 -31.51
C SER A 63 -1.58 17.53 -31.94
N GLN A 64 -0.27 17.31 -31.80
CA GLN A 64 0.66 17.86 -32.77
C GLN A 64 1.84 16.91 -32.98
N SER A 65 1.90 16.42 -34.22
CA SER A 65 2.92 15.57 -34.79
C SER A 65 4.26 16.30 -34.85
N GLN A 66 5.33 15.68 -34.35
CA GLN A 66 6.66 15.86 -34.93
C GLN A 66 7.56 14.67 -34.59
N SER A 67 8.08 14.09 -35.67
CA SER A 67 9.01 12.97 -35.77
C SER A 67 10.40 13.29 -35.19
N THR A 68 10.97 12.37 -34.41
CA THR A 68 12.43 12.17 -34.37
C THR A 68 12.77 10.67 -34.21
N PRO A 69 13.96 10.24 -34.68
CA PRO A 69 14.27 8.85 -34.99
C PRO A 69 14.80 8.05 -33.79
N ALA A 70 14.58 6.74 -33.88
CA ALA A 70 15.02 5.68 -32.98
C ALA A 70 16.33 5.93 -32.21
N THR A 71 16.25 5.83 -30.88
CA THR A 71 17.32 5.26 -30.06
C THR A 71 16.71 4.23 -29.13
N ASN A 72 17.07 2.99 -29.40
CA ASN A 72 16.72 1.78 -28.68
C ASN A 72 17.15 1.93 -27.20
N LYS A 73 16.20 2.15 -26.29
CA LYS A 73 16.39 1.89 -24.85
C LYS A 73 15.40 0.82 -24.43
N THR A 74 15.95 -0.36 -24.19
CA THR A 74 15.47 -1.41 -23.30
C THR A 74 14.34 -0.93 -22.38
N PRO A 75 13.18 -1.63 -22.29
CA PRO A 75 12.16 -1.29 -21.31
C PRO A 75 12.73 -1.56 -19.92
N SER A 76 13.35 -0.54 -19.33
CA SER A 76 13.66 -0.49 -17.91
C SER A 76 12.33 -0.60 -17.19
N PRO A 77 12.13 -1.59 -16.30
CA PRO A 77 10.93 -1.67 -15.49
C PRO A 77 10.80 -0.35 -14.73
N LEU A 78 9.79 0.44 -15.06
CA LEU A 78 9.43 1.62 -14.27
C LEU A 78 9.28 1.14 -12.82
N PRO A 79 9.91 1.82 -11.84
CA PRO A 79 9.79 1.41 -10.45
C PRO A 79 8.30 1.33 -10.09
N PRO A 80 7.85 0.24 -9.43
CA PRO A 80 6.45 0.07 -9.09
C PRO A 80 5.97 1.30 -8.33
N LYS A 81 4.82 1.86 -8.74
CA LYS A 81 4.22 3.02 -8.08
C LYS A 81 4.14 2.75 -6.58
N ASP A 82 4.74 3.61 -5.77
CA ASP A 82 4.69 3.47 -4.32
C ASP A 82 3.27 3.75 -3.85
N ALA A 83 2.56 2.68 -3.48
CA ALA A 83 1.19 2.74 -2.98
C ALA A 83 1.08 3.67 -1.77
N THR A 84 2.11 3.71 -0.92
CA THR A 84 2.15 4.56 0.27
C THR A 84 2.19 6.02 -0.13
N ALA A 85 3.05 6.38 -1.09
CA ALA A 85 3.15 7.74 -1.61
C ALA A 85 1.85 8.20 -2.29
N ILE A 86 1.15 7.31 -3.01
CA ILE A 86 -0.15 7.61 -3.62
C ILE A 86 -1.19 7.93 -2.55
N VAL A 87 -1.31 7.07 -1.53
CA VAL A 87 -2.27 7.27 -0.44
C VAL A 87 -1.96 8.54 0.33
N GLN A 88 -0.70 8.77 0.70
CA GLN A 88 -0.29 9.99 1.40
C GLN A 88 -0.58 11.25 0.59
N ARG A 89 -0.31 11.24 -0.72
CA ARG A 89 -0.65 12.35 -1.61
C ARG A 89 -2.15 12.62 -1.60
N HIS A 90 -2.97 11.57 -1.67
CA HIS A 90 -4.43 11.73 -1.68
C HIS A 90 -4.97 12.24 -0.34
N ILE A 91 -4.47 11.74 0.78
CA ILE A 91 -4.81 12.22 2.14
C ILE A 91 -4.52 13.71 2.26
N ARG A 92 -3.36 14.14 1.78
CA ARG A 92 -2.96 15.55 1.81
C ARG A 92 -3.88 16.43 0.97
N LEU A 93 -4.16 16.02 -0.27
CA LEU A 93 -5.05 16.78 -1.15
C LEU A 93 -6.47 16.91 -0.59
N LEU A 94 -6.99 15.85 0.04
CA LEU A 94 -8.30 15.88 0.71
C LEU A 94 -8.30 16.83 1.92
N HIS A 95 -7.22 16.84 2.71
CA HIS A 95 -7.10 17.80 3.83
C HIS A 95 -7.04 19.24 3.32
N GLU A 96 -6.14 19.53 2.38
CA GLU A 96 -6.00 20.87 1.80
C GLU A 96 -7.32 21.34 1.17
N TYR A 97 -8.04 20.45 0.49
CA TYR A 97 -9.37 20.74 -0.05
C TYR A 97 -10.40 21.09 1.04
N ASN A 98 -10.50 20.25 2.07
CA ASN A 98 -11.47 20.48 3.14
C ASN A 98 -11.16 21.78 3.88
N GLU A 99 -9.89 22.06 4.16
CA GLU A 99 -9.47 23.31 4.81
C GLU A 99 -9.88 24.54 4.01
N ILE A 100 -9.58 24.59 2.70
CA ILE A 100 -9.96 25.75 1.87
C ILE A 100 -11.47 25.86 1.69
N LYS A 101 -12.17 24.73 1.57
CA LYS A 101 -13.63 24.70 1.47
C LYS A 101 -14.25 25.28 2.73
N ASP A 102 -13.82 24.86 3.91
CA ASP A 102 -14.40 25.30 5.18
C ASP A 102 -14.15 26.80 5.43
N VAL A 103 -12.95 27.30 5.11
CA VAL A 103 -12.67 28.75 5.14
C VAL A 103 -13.54 29.50 4.15
N GLY A 104 -13.68 29.01 2.91
CA GLY A 104 -14.52 29.62 1.89
C GLY A 104 -16.00 29.67 2.28
N GLN A 105 -16.53 28.59 2.85
CA GLN A 105 -17.89 28.51 3.35
C GLN A 105 -18.11 29.50 4.51
N GLY A 106 -17.15 29.61 5.44
CA GLY A 106 -17.20 30.59 6.53
C GLY A 106 -17.23 32.04 6.02
N LEU A 107 -16.33 32.40 5.11
CA LEU A 107 -16.29 33.74 4.49
C LEU A 107 -17.58 34.04 3.74
N MET A 108 -18.11 33.08 3.01
CA MET A 108 -19.36 33.23 2.25
C MET A 108 -20.57 33.41 3.18
N GLY A 109 -20.56 32.80 4.37
CA GLY A 109 -21.52 33.05 5.44
C GLY A 109 -21.49 34.52 5.90
N LEU A 110 -20.30 35.06 6.17
CA LEU A 110 -20.12 36.46 6.57
C LEU A 110 -20.58 37.44 5.47
N ILE A 111 -20.30 37.13 4.20
CA ILE A 111 -20.76 37.94 3.05
C ILE A 111 -22.28 37.92 2.94
N ALA A 112 -22.91 36.77 3.14
CA ALA A 112 -24.35 36.63 3.12
C ALA A 112 -25.02 37.47 4.22
N GLU A 113 -24.48 37.41 5.44
CA GLU A 113 -24.92 38.22 6.57
C GLU A 113 -24.77 39.72 6.29
N ALA A 114 -23.60 40.16 5.83
CA ALA A 114 -23.33 41.56 5.52
C ALA A 114 -24.23 42.13 4.41
N ARG A 115 -24.63 41.29 3.45
CA ARG A 115 -25.55 41.66 2.37
C ARG A 115 -27.02 41.50 2.73
N GLY A 116 -27.35 40.87 3.85
CA GLY A 116 -28.72 40.54 4.23
C GLY A 116 -29.41 39.56 3.26
N VAL A 117 -28.64 38.74 2.54
CA VAL A 117 -29.16 37.76 1.57
C VAL A 117 -28.93 36.34 2.06
N ARG A 118 -29.59 35.36 1.45
CA ARG A 118 -29.37 33.97 1.81
C ARG A 118 -28.02 33.48 1.28
N TYR A 119 -27.39 32.59 2.03
CA TYR A 119 -26.14 31.94 1.66
C TYR A 119 -26.15 31.32 0.26
N VAL A 120 -27.26 30.64 -0.12
CA VAL A 120 -27.41 30.02 -1.45
C VAL A 120 -27.43 31.04 -2.61
N ASP A 121 -27.84 32.28 -2.35
CA ASP A 121 -27.86 33.33 -3.37
C ASP A 121 -26.46 33.91 -3.58
N VAL A 122 -25.64 33.94 -2.52
CA VAL A 122 -24.21 34.28 -2.59
C VAL A 122 -23.45 33.19 -3.34
N GLN A 123 -23.69 31.91 -3.03
CA GLN A 123 -23.10 30.78 -3.75
C GLN A 123 -23.35 30.85 -5.25
N LYS A 124 -24.61 31.06 -5.66
CA LYS A 124 -24.98 31.25 -7.07
C LYS A 124 -24.27 32.45 -7.71
N GLY A 125 -24.16 33.56 -6.98
CA GLY A 125 -23.47 34.76 -7.45
C GLY A 125 -21.96 34.56 -7.69
N PHE A 126 -21.33 33.63 -6.97
CA PHE A 126 -19.93 33.23 -7.17
C PHE A 126 -19.76 31.99 -8.06
N GLY A 127 -20.85 31.43 -8.61
CA GLY A 127 -20.81 30.26 -9.49
C GLY A 127 -20.47 28.94 -8.78
N ILE A 128 -20.66 28.86 -7.46
CA ILE A 128 -20.38 27.66 -6.65
C ILE A 128 -21.65 26.80 -6.63
N ALA A 129 -21.53 25.53 -7.05
CA ALA A 129 -22.63 24.58 -6.93
C ALA A 129 -22.71 24.01 -5.51
N GLU A 130 -23.91 23.61 -5.08
CA GLU A 130 -24.15 23.01 -3.75
C GLU A 130 -23.44 21.65 -3.55
N ARG A 131 -22.89 21.07 -4.63
CA ARG A 131 -22.21 19.76 -4.65
C ARG A 131 -20.69 19.83 -4.79
N ASP A 132 -20.12 21.02 -4.85
CA ASP A 132 -18.67 21.24 -4.87
C ASP A 132 -18.21 21.54 -3.42
#